data_AF-A0A8D3WY01-F1
#
_entry.id   AF-A0A8D3WY01-F1
#
_cell.length_a   1.000
_cell.length_b   1.000
_cell.length_c   1.000
_cell.angle_alpha   90.00
_cell.angle_beta   90.00
_cell.angle_gamma   90.00
#
_symmetry.space_group_name_H-M   'P 1'
#
loop_
_entity.id
_entity.type
_entity.pdbx_description
1 polymer ?
#
loop_
_entity_poly.entity_id
_entity_poly.type
_entity_poly.pdbx_seq_one_letter_code
_entity_poly.pdbx_strand_id
1 'polypeptide(L)'
;MFRYKVKWIRLGEILHPGEYKHRFPNAAKGFDAVRNHKKPLTFYSKVEKALEQQDVSKAVSLLGKRPGDFARRIDHLLRLSTGEQEAGSIIVAFATVTHHVSTPVLLQLYSHMKHRHHRQDMRVVFPKGNVSKVMALDNPLPSLRKTFCDGVINACKDALHERFAKLPPLGNVWIDERLREQTIPFSQRSSSKTLKTISRGSKLTIPEGDTLRFFIWWKEGFVNGEHTGNVDIDLSAGIYDENWQYKEHISYTNLSSKSFKAFHSGDITSAPNGACEFIDLHIPTVLKKGGRYILMSVYSFSIHPFVMLPECFGGWMVRQHVESGEIFEPSTVQNKVDLASDSTISIPLIFDLQERKLIWTDISLHHHVEFKNNLEQNNGSVSLMGKAMTKLLKPTLYDLFSFHAEARGILIHDKQKADTIYSLDEGVTPYDIETIIETYLN
;
A
#
# COMPACT_ATOMS: atom_id res chain seq x y z
N MET A 1 -15.40 4.86 -29.47
CA MET A 1 -15.95 5.90 -30.37
C MET A 1 -16.29 7.21 -29.64
N PHE A 2 -17.12 7.22 -28.59
CA PHE A 2 -17.57 8.48 -27.93
C PHE A 2 -16.48 9.40 -27.36
N ARG A 3 -15.33 8.89 -26.89
CA ARG A 3 -14.19 9.71 -26.42
C ARG A 3 -13.62 10.64 -27.52
N TYR A 4 -13.71 10.22 -28.78
CA TYR A 4 -13.24 10.98 -29.95
C TYR A 4 -14.39 11.17 -30.96
N LYS A 5 -15.57 11.53 -30.45
CA LYS A 5 -16.83 11.60 -31.20
C LYS A 5 -16.67 12.27 -32.57
N VAL A 6 -16.06 13.46 -32.63
CA VAL A 6 -15.87 14.23 -33.88
C VAL A 6 -15.05 13.44 -34.91
N LYS A 7 -13.96 12.78 -34.50
CA LYS A 7 -13.14 11.95 -35.38
C LYS A 7 -13.94 10.77 -35.95
N TRP A 8 -14.79 10.14 -35.13
CA TRP A 8 -15.64 9.04 -35.56
C TRP A 8 -16.80 9.48 -36.46
N ILE A 9 -17.37 10.67 -36.25
CA ILE A 9 -18.38 11.23 -37.19
C ILE A 9 -17.72 11.48 -38.55
N ARG A 10 -16.55 12.13 -38.57
CA ARG A 10 -15.83 12.43 -39.82
C ARG A 10 -15.42 11.18 -40.59
N LEU A 11 -14.98 10.14 -39.87
CA LEU A 11 -14.70 8.84 -40.48
C LEU A 11 -15.97 8.18 -41.05
N GLY A 12 -17.10 8.29 -40.34
CA GLY A 12 -18.38 7.74 -40.78
C GLY A 12 -18.96 8.43 -42.02
N GLU A 13 -18.63 9.71 -42.24
CA GLU A 13 -18.98 10.45 -43.46
C GLU A 13 -18.29 9.90 -44.71
N ILE A 14 -17.10 9.28 -44.57
CA ILE A 14 -16.33 8.70 -45.69
C ILE A 14 -16.70 7.22 -45.88
N LEU A 15 -16.82 6.46 -44.79
CA LEU A 15 -17.04 5.02 -44.84
C LEU A 15 -18.49 4.62 -45.16
N HIS A 16 -19.44 5.54 -45.08
CA HIS A 16 -20.88 5.29 -45.25
C HIS A 16 -21.37 3.99 -44.56
N PRO A 17 -21.10 3.79 -43.25
CA PRO A 17 -21.29 2.50 -42.57
C PRO A 17 -22.76 2.02 -42.55
N GLY A 18 -23.72 2.92 -42.78
CA GLY A 18 -25.13 2.58 -42.93
C GLY A 18 -25.43 1.73 -44.17
N GLU A 19 -24.68 1.89 -45.26
CA GLU A 19 -24.84 1.11 -46.51
C GLU A 19 -24.44 -0.35 -46.29
N TYR A 20 -23.49 -0.59 -45.39
CA TYR A 20 -22.98 -1.91 -45.04
C TYR A 20 -23.68 -2.55 -43.84
N LYS A 21 -24.84 -2.05 -43.40
CA LYS A 21 -25.52 -2.52 -42.18
C LYS A 21 -25.81 -4.02 -42.14
N HIS A 22 -26.00 -4.65 -43.29
CA HIS A 22 -26.23 -6.10 -43.40
C HIS A 22 -24.94 -6.92 -43.23
N ARG A 23 -23.80 -6.38 -43.68
CA ARG A 23 -22.49 -7.02 -43.58
C ARG A 23 -21.80 -6.73 -42.23
N PHE A 24 -21.98 -5.51 -41.71
CA PHE A 24 -21.35 -5.04 -40.46
C PHE A 24 -22.37 -4.36 -39.52
N PRO A 25 -23.37 -5.09 -39.00
CA PRO A 25 -24.48 -4.51 -38.23
C PRO A 25 -24.04 -3.79 -36.94
N ASN A 26 -22.99 -4.29 -36.28
CA ASN A 26 -22.46 -3.66 -35.06
C ASN A 26 -21.71 -2.35 -35.33
N ALA A 27 -20.99 -2.28 -36.46
CA ALA A 27 -20.32 -1.06 -36.88
C ALA A 27 -21.35 0.01 -37.25
N ALA A 28 -22.33 -0.33 -38.09
CA ALA A 28 -23.42 0.57 -38.47
C ALA A 28 -24.16 1.14 -37.24
N LYS A 29 -24.53 0.28 -36.28
CA LYS A 29 -25.13 0.71 -34.99
C LYS A 29 -24.21 1.61 -34.17
N GLY A 30 -22.90 1.34 -34.16
CA GLY A 30 -21.92 2.16 -33.45
C GLY A 30 -21.80 3.57 -34.02
N PHE A 31 -21.73 3.71 -35.35
CA PHE A 31 -21.69 5.01 -36.02
C PHE A 31 -23.01 5.78 -35.89
N ASP A 32 -24.15 5.11 -36.01
CA ASP A 32 -25.48 5.72 -35.77
C ASP A 32 -25.60 6.27 -34.35
N ALA A 33 -25.17 5.48 -33.35
CA ALA A 33 -25.18 5.89 -31.96
C ALA A 33 -24.32 7.14 -31.68
N VAL A 34 -23.15 7.24 -32.32
CA VAL A 34 -22.24 8.39 -32.19
C VAL A 34 -22.83 9.63 -32.85
N ARG A 35 -23.38 9.48 -34.06
CA ARG A 35 -24.03 10.55 -34.83
C ARG A 35 -25.23 11.12 -34.09
N ASN A 36 -26.11 10.25 -33.59
CA ASN A 36 -27.37 10.62 -32.91
C ASN A 36 -27.24 10.86 -31.40
N HIS A 37 -26.01 10.86 -30.87
CA HIS A 37 -25.73 11.07 -29.44
C HIS A 37 -26.41 10.04 -28.51
N LYS A 38 -26.79 8.87 -29.07
CA LYS A 38 -27.36 7.74 -28.34
C LYS A 38 -26.24 6.91 -27.75
N LYS A 39 -25.55 7.42 -26.72
CA LYS A 39 -24.48 6.68 -26.05
C LYS A 39 -25.04 5.34 -25.54
N PRO A 40 -24.59 4.19 -26.05
CA PRO A 40 -25.08 2.91 -25.57
C PRO A 40 -24.70 2.80 -24.10
N LEU A 41 -25.64 2.36 -23.27
CA LEU A 41 -25.35 2.09 -21.86
C LEU A 41 -24.30 0.98 -21.81
N THR A 42 -23.09 1.36 -21.40
CA THR A 42 -22.03 0.39 -21.12
C THR A 42 -22.45 -0.51 -19.97
N PHE A 43 -21.79 -1.66 -19.80
CA PHE A 43 -22.03 -2.52 -18.64
C PHE A 43 -22.02 -1.72 -17.33
N TYR A 44 -20.97 -0.92 -17.10
CA TYR A 44 -20.86 -0.07 -15.93
C TYR A 44 -21.98 0.96 -15.82
N SER A 45 -22.37 1.60 -16.94
CA SER A 45 -23.50 2.53 -16.92
C SER A 45 -24.82 1.86 -16.54
N LYS A 46 -25.03 0.59 -16.90
CA LYS A 46 -26.22 -0.17 -16.49
C LYS A 46 -26.19 -0.50 -15.00
N VAL A 47 -25.02 -0.87 -14.47
CA VAL A 47 -24.82 -1.13 -13.04
C VAL A 47 -25.02 0.14 -12.22
N GLU A 48 -24.36 1.25 -12.56
CA GLU A 48 -24.54 2.52 -11.84
C GLU A 48 -25.99 2.98 -11.88
N LYS A 49 -26.67 2.89 -13.04
CA LYS A 49 -28.10 3.22 -13.12
C LYS A 49 -28.96 2.35 -12.19
N ALA A 50 -28.66 1.05 -12.07
CA ALA A 50 -29.39 0.17 -11.16
C ALA A 50 -29.12 0.55 -9.69
N LEU A 51 -27.86 0.87 -9.34
CA LEU A 51 -27.48 1.32 -7.99
C LEU A 51 -28.12 2.67 -7.62
N GLU A 52 -28.11 3.64 -8.53
CA GLU A 52 -28.76 4.95 -8.36
C GLU A 52 -30.28 4.81 -8.14
N GLN A 53 -30.90 3.85 -8.83
CA GLN A 53 -32.32 3.52 -8.69
C GLN A 53 -32.62 2.61 -7.50
N GLN A 54 -31.60 2.21 -6.73
CA GLN A 54 -31.69 1.23 -5.64
C GLN A 54 -32.30 -0.12 -6.07
N ASP A 55 -32.19 -0.46 -7.36
CA ASP A 55 -32.62 -1.74 -7.93
C ASP A 55 -31.52 -2.79 -7.69
N VAL A 56 -31.44 -3.27 -6.45
CA VAL A 56 -30.44 -4.22 -5.97
C VAL A 56 -30.50 -5.52 -6.77
N SER A 57 -31.70 -6.04 -7.03
CA SER A 57 -31.91 -7.28 -7.80
C SER A 57 -31.28 -7.20 -9.19
N LYS A 58 -31.53 -6.11 -9.92
CA LYS A 58 -30.92 -5.88 -11.22
C LYS A 58 -29.42 -5.68 -11.14
N ALA A 59 -28.94 -4.96 -10.12
CA ALA A 59 -27.51 -4.77 -9.91
C ALA A 59 -26.80 -6.11 -9.67
N VAL A 60 -27.36 -6.99 -8.84
CA VAL A 60 -26.87 -8.36 -8.59
C VAL A 60 -26.87 -9.18 -9.87
N SER A 61 -27.97 -9.17 -10.64
CA SER A 61 -28.06 -9.90 -11.91
C SER A 61 -27.00 -9.46 -12.94
N LEU A 62 -26.71 -8.15 -12.99
CA LEU A 62 -25.65 -7.61 -13.86
C LEU A 62 -24.27 -7.99 -13.34
N LEU A 63 -24.00 -7.78 -12.05
CA LEU A 63 -22.70 -8.03 -11.41
C LEU A 63 -22.33 -9.51 -11.37
N GLY A 64 -23.31 -10.43 -11.29
CA GLY A 64 -23.07 -11.87 -11.42
C GLY A 64 -22.36 -12.26 -12.71
N LYS A 65 -22.51 -11.48 -13.79
CA LYS A 65 -21.80 -11.69 -15.07
C LYS A 65 -20.34 -11.22 -15.05
N ARG A 66 -19.94 -10.48 -14.02
CA ARG A 66 -18.56 -9.99 -13.79
C ARG A 66 -18.20 -10.15 -12.32
N PRO A 67 -17.87 -11.38 -11.87
CA PRO A 67 -17.70 -11.70 -10.45
C PRO A 67 -16.67 -10.81 -9.72
N GLY A 68 -15.58 -10.44 -10.41
CA GLY A 68 -14.60 -9.51 -9.86
C GLY A 68 -15.14 -8.08 -9.62
N ASP A 69 -16.08 -7.61 -10.44
CA ASP A 69 -16.79 -6.35 -10.20
C ASP A 69 -17.83 -6.51 -9.07
N PHE A 70 -18.48 -7.68 -8.98
CA PHE A 70 -19.39 -8.01 -7.88
C PHE A 70 -18.66 -7.95 -6.54
N ALA A 71 -17.53 -8.64 -6.40
CA ALA A 71 -16.71 -8.62 -5.18
C ALA A 71 -16.34 -7.18 -4.75
N ARG A 72 -16.07 -6.28 -5.70
CA ARG A 72 -15.74 -4.87 -5.42
C ARG A 72 -16.96 -4.01 -5.08
N ARG A 73 -18.17 -4.47 -5.37
CA ARG A 73 -19.43 -3.73 -5.16
C ARG A 73 -20.33 -4.34 -4.08
N ILE A 74 -20.00 -5.51 -3.55
CA ILE A 74 -20.85 -6.20 -2.57
C ILE A 74 -21.10 -5.39 -1.29
N ASP A 75 -20.11 -4.65 -0.79
CA ASP A 75 -20.29 -3.71 0.33
C ASP A 75 -21.38 -2.68 0.02
N HIS A 76 -21.35 -2.10 -1.18
CA HIS A 76 -22.33 -1.09 -1.59
C HIS A 76 -23.73 -1.71 -1.70
N LEU A 77 -23.84 -2.92 -2.27
CA LEU A 77 -25.11 -3.65 -2.36
C LEU A 77 -25.70 -3.95 -0.97
N LEU A 78 -24.88 -4.42 -0.03
CA LEU A 78 -25.29 -4.70 1.34
C LEU A 78 -25.71 -3.43 2.10
N ARG A 79 -25.18 -2.26 1.73
CA ARG A 79 -25.63 -0.98 2.28
C ARG A 79 -26.95 -0.50 1.68
N LEU A 80 -27.23 -0.85 0.44
CA LEU A 80 -28.48 -0.51 -0.24
C LEU A 80 -29.62 -1.50 0.07
N SER A 81 -29.31 -2.69 0.60
CA SER A 81 -30.32 -3.69 0.92
C SER A 81 -31.28 -3.20 2.00
N THR A 82 -32.57 -3.44 1.80
CA THR A 82 -33.67 -2.97 2.65
C THR A 82 -33.96 -3.88 3.84
N GLY A 83 -33.30 -5.05 3.94
CA GLY A 83 -33.49 -5.99 5.05
C GLY A 83 -32.63 -7.25 4.93
N GLU A 84 -32.78 -8.16 5.90
CA GLU A 84 -31.95 -9.38 6.00
C GLU A 84 -32.17 -10.35 4.84
N GLN A 85 -33.39 -10.46 4.32
CA GLN A 85 -33.70 -11.34 3.20
C GLN A 85 -33.01 -10.91 1.90
N GLU A 86 -33.00 -9.61 1.61
CA GLU A 86 -32.33 -9.06 0.43
C GLU A 86 -30.81 -9.15 0.56
N ALA A 87 -30.27 -8.82 1.74
CA ALA A 87 -28.84 -8.99 2.05
C ALA A 87 -28.40 -10.46 1.92
N GLY A 88 -29.19 -11.40 2.47
CA GLY A 88 -28.95 -12.84 2.33
C GLY A 88 -28.96 -13.27 0.87
N SER A 89 -29.91 -12.77 0.06
CA SER A 89 -29.97 -13.06 -1.38
C SER A 89 -28.75 -12.54 -2.14
N ILE A 90 -28.23 -11.35 -1.79
CA ILE A 90 -26.97 -10.82 -2.35
C ILE A 90 -25.80 -11.75 -2.03
N ILE A 91 -25.68 -12.20 -0.77
CA ILE A 91 -24.58 -13.06 -0.31
C ILE A 91 -24.63 -14.41 -1.01
N VAL A 92 -25.82 -15.03 -1.10
CA VAL A 92 -26.03 -16.29 -1.83
C VAL A 92 -25.68 -16.12 -3.30
N ALA A 93 -26.17 -15.06 -3.96
CA ALA A 93 -25.83 -14.79 -5.35
C ALA A 93 -24.32 -14.61 -5.55
N PHE A 94 -23.63 -13.92 -4.63
CA PHE A 94 -22.18 -13.79 -4.68
C PHE A 94 -21.47 -15.13 -4.51
N ALA A 95 -21.87 -15.93 -3.52
CA ALA A 95 -21.29 -17.26 -3.24
C ALA A 95 -21.33 -18.19 -4.46
N THR A 96 -22.37 -18.11 -5.30
CA THR A 96 -22.44 -18.91 -6.54
C THR A 96 -21.38 -18.55 -7.60
N VAL A 97 -20.76 -17.38 -7.52
CA VAL A 97 -19.79 -16.89 -8.51
C VAL A 97 -18.39 -16.63 -7.95
N THR A 98 -18.15 -16.89 -6.66
CA THR A 98 -16.86 -16.62 -5.99
C THR A 98 -15.68 -17.37 -6.61
N HIS A 99 -15.89 -18.58 -7.11
CA HIS A 99 -14.87 -19.41 -7.74
C HIS A 99 -14.22 -18.75 -8.98
N HIS A 100 -14.91 -17.81 -9.63
CA HIS A 100 -14.40 -17.01 -10.74
C HIS A 100 -13.72 -15.70 -10.33
N VAL A 101 -13.68 -15.37 -9.03
CA VAL A 101 -13.02 -14.18 -8.49
C VAL A 101 -11.57 -14.51 -8.17
N SER A 102 -10.61 -13.68 -8.62
CA SER A 102 -9.19 -13.94 -8.37
C SER A 102 -8.83 -13.92 -6.88
N THR A 103 -7.82 -14.71 -6.50
CA THR A 103 -7.34 -14.86 -5.12
C THR A 103 -7.02 -13.51 -4.46
N PRO A 104 -6.31 -12.56 -5.11
CA PRO A 104 -6.08 -11.25 -4.54
C PRO A 104 -7.34 -10.47 -4.17
N VAL A 105 -8.38 -10.57 -5.01
CA VAL A 105 -9.64 -9.84 -4.77
C VAL A 105 -10.42 -10.47 -3.63
N LEU A 106 -10.44 -11.81 -3.53
CA LEU A 106 -11.07 -12.52 -2.41
C LEU A 106 -10.37 -12.20 -1.08
N LEU A 107 -9.04 -12.21 -1.04
CA LEU A 107 -8.28 -11.86 0.16
C LEU A 107 -8.52 -10.41 0.60
N GLN A 108 -8.54 -9.47 -0.36
CA GLN A 108 -8.85 -8.06 -0.09
C GLN A 108 -10.28 -7.89 0.45
N LEU A 109 -11.26 -8.59 -0.14
CA LEU A 109 -12.64 -8.55 0.32
C LEU A 109 -12.79 -9.19 1.71
N TYR A 110 -12.15 -10.32 1.95
CA TYR A 110 -12.08 -10.99 3.25
C TYR A 110 -11.56 -10.04 4.34
N SER A 111 -10.39 -9.43 4.11
CA SER A 111 -9.78 -8.48 5.07
C SER A 111 -10.64 -7.23 5.27
N HIS A 112 -11.26 -6.70 4.21
CA HIS A 112 -12.21 -5.58 4.31
C HIS A 112 -13.39 -5.93 5.21
N MET A 113 -14.04 -7.08 4.97
CA MET A 113 -15.23 -7.48 5.72
C MET A 113 -14.96 -7.80 7.19
N LYS A 114 -13.76 -8.31 7.54
CA LYS A 114 -13.36 -8.51 8.96
C LYS A 114 -13.51 -7.24 9.80
N HIS A 115 -13.24 -6.08 9.21
CA HIS A 115 -13.22 -4.81 9.93
C HIS A 115 -14.47 -3.95 9.69
N ARG A 116 -15.31 -4.32 8.72
CA ARG A 116 -16.39 -3.46 8.20
C ARG A 116 -17.57 -3.26 9.15
N HIS A 117 -17.71 -4.15 10.13
CA HIS A 117 -18.72 -4.05 11.17
C HIS A 117 -18.40 -2.98 12.23
N HIS A 118 -17.16 -2.50 12.27
CA HIS A 118 -16.77 -1.33 13.04
C HIS A 118 -16.78 -0.08 12.17
N ARG A 119 -17.19 1.05 12.74
CA ARG A 119 -17.06 2.34 12.08
C ARG A 119 -15.58 2.72 12.06
N GLN A 120 -15.12 3.23 10.92
CA GLN A 120 -13.79 3.80 10.76
C GLN A 120 -13.97 5.24 10.34
N ASP A 121 -13.20 6.15 10.94
CA ASP A 121 -13.34 7.58 10.65
C ASP A 121 -12.65 7.99 9.34
N MET A 122 -11.71 7.15 8.87
CA MET A 122 -10.86 7.42 7.73
C MET A 122 -10.77 6.19 6.81
N ARG A 123 -10.60 6.47 5.52
CA ARG A 123 -10.29 5.48 4.48
C ARG A 123 -9.02 5.88 3.76
N VAL A 124 -8.12 4.93 3.55
CA VAL A 124 -6.87 5.14 2.82
C VAL A 124 -7.00 4.58 1.42
N VAL A 125 -6.66 5.38 0.42
CA VAL A 125 -6.70 5.00 -1.00
C VAL A 125 -5.36 5.27 -1.66
N PHE A 126 -4.91 4.34 -2.49
CA PHE A 126 -3.73 4.45 -3.33
C PHE A 126 -4.19 4.50 -4.81
N PRO A 127 -4.24 5.68 -5.44
CA PRO A 127 -4.65 5.83 -6.83
C PRO A 127 -3.76 5.02 -7.77
N LYS A 128 -4.40 4.32 -8.71
CA LYS A 128 -3.71 3.48 -9.68
C LYS A 128 -2.80 4.32 -10.58
N GLY A 129 -1.51 3.96 -10.65
CA GLY A 129 -0.52 4.64 -11.49
C GLY A 129 0.08 5.91 -10.89
N ASN A 130 -0.30 6.27 -9.65
CA ASN A 130 0.28 7.39 -8.92
C ASN A 130 0.37 7.01 -7.44
N VAL A 131 1.25 6.05 -7.15
CA VAL A 131 1.54 5.58 -5.78
C VAL A 131 2.10 6.67 -4.88
N SER A 132 2.53 7.79 -5.47
CA SER A 132 2.89 9.05 -4.82
C SER A 132 1.71 9.86 -4.27
N LYS A 133 0.47 9.35 -4.37
CA LYS A 133 -0.70 10.03 -3.81
C LYS A 133 -1.42 9.12 -2.82
N VAL A 134 -0.85 8.89 -1.65
CA VAL A 134 -1.64 8.32 -0.54
C VAL A 134 -2.73 9.32 -0.21
N MET A 135 -3.99 8.93 -0.42
CA MET A 135 -5.14 9.77 -0.10
C MET A 135 -5.82 9.22 1.14
N ALA A 136 -5.77 10.00 2.22
CA ALA A 136 -6.63 9.79 3.37
C ALA A 136 -7.93 10.55 3.16
N LEU A 137 -9.05 9.84 3.20
CA LEU A 137 -10.38 10.37 2.99
C LEU A 137 -11.20 10.17 4.25
N ASP A 138 -12.07 11.13 4.56
CA ASP A 138 -13.11 10.90 5.57
C ASP A 138 -13.98 9.71 5.15
N ASN A 139 -14.37 8.90 6.14
CA ASN A 139 -15.17 7.70 5.90
C ASN A 139 -16.55 7.82 6.55
N PRO A 140 -17.53 8.44 5.86
CA PRO A 140 -18.89 8.60 6.39
C PRO A 140 -19.73 7.33 6.30
N LEU A 141 -19.17 6.20 5.87
CA LEU A 141 -19.96 5.01 5.58
C LEU A 141 -20.47 4.36 6.88
N PRO A 142 -21.77 3.99 6.95
CA PRO A 142 -22.33 3.32 8.13
C PRO A 142 -21.71 1.94 8.31
N SER A 143 -21.62 1.44 9.54
CA SER A 143 -21.19 0.05 9.81
C SER A 143 -22.15 -0.95 9.15
N LEU A 144 -21.60 -2.09 8.72
CA LEU A 144 -22.42 -3.23 8.27
C LEU A 144 -22.73 -4.13 9.46
N ARG A 145 -23.90 -4.81 9.42
CA ARG A 145 -24.22 -5.83 10.43
C ARG A 145 -23.18 -6.95 10.37
N LYS A 146 -22.75 -7.43 11.54
CA LYS A 146 -21.74 -8.48 11.64
C LYS A 146 -22.14 -9.75 10.87
N THR A 147 -23.42 -10.13 10.92
CA THR A 147 -23.95 -11.29 10.18
C THR A 147 -23.76 -11.18 8.66
N PHE A 148 -23.91 -9.98 8.09
CA PHE A 148 -23.67 -9.76 6.66
C PHE A 148 -22.19 -9.86 6.31
N CYS A 149 -21.32 -9.28 7.15
CA CYS A 149 -19.88 -9.41 7.01
C CYS A 149 -19.44 -10.88 7.09
N ASP A 150 -19.93 -11.62 8.08
CA ASP A 150 -19.60 -13.03 8.30
C ASP A 150 -20.01 -13.90 7.09
N GLY A 151 -21.19 -13.64 6.49
CA GLY A 151 -21.64 -14.34 5.29
C GLY A 151 -20.72 -14.13 4.09
N VAL A 152 -20.26 -12.90 3.84
CA VAL A 152 -19.30 -12.61 2.75
C VAL A 152 -17.91 -13.19 3.07
N ILE A 153 -17.49 -13.13 4.34
CA ILE A 153 -16.24 -13.72 4.81
C ILE A 153 -16.23 -15.22 4.51
N ASN A 154 -17.27 -15.95 4.90
CA ASN A 154 -17.37 -17.39 4.66
C ASN A 154 -17.35 -17.72 3.18
N ALA A 155 -18.12 -17.00 2.34
CA ALA A 155 -18.09 -17.18 0.90
C ALA A 155 -16.68 -16.98 0.28
N CYS A 156 -15.87 -16.05 0.83
CA CYS A 156 -14.49 -15.88 0.41
C CYS A 156 -13.59 -17.02 0.89
N LYS A 157 -13.75 -17.47 2.15
CA LYS A 157 -12.98 -18.58 2.72
C LYS A 157 -13.21 -19.87 1.95
N ASP A 158 -14.47 -20.23 1.71
CA ASP A 158 -14.85 -21.46 1.01
C ASP A 158 -14.23 -21.51 -0.39
N ALA A 159 -14.32 -20.40 -1.13
CA ALA A 159 -13.74 -20.29 -2.46
C ALA A 159 -12.20 -20.37 -2.46
N LEU A 160 -11.53 -19.79 -1.46
CA LEU A 160 -10.07 -19.89 -1.30
C LEU A 160 -9.65 -21.30 -0.91
N HIS A 161 -10.36 -21.94 0.03
CA HIS A 161 -10.10 -23.32 0.45
C HIS A 161 -10.26 -24.29 -0.72
N GLU A 162 -11.39 -24.23 -1.44
CA GLU A 162 -11.63 -25.11 -2.58
C GLU A 162 -10.59 -24.92 -3.69
N ARG A 163 -10.13 -23.67 -3.90
CA ARG A 163 -9.06 -23.38 -4.86
C ARG A 163 -7.74 -23.98 -4.42
N PHE A 164 -7.32 -23.73 -3.18
CA PHE A 164 -6.00 -24.16 -2.69
C PHE A 164 -5.92 -25.66 -2.45
N ALA A 165 -7.02 -26.33 -2.11
CA ALA A 165 -7.06 -27.79 -1.94
C ALA A 165 -6.68 -28.58 -3.21
N LYS A 166 -6.71 -27.93 -4.39
CA LYS A 166 -6.32 -28.53 -5.67
C LYS A 166 -4.80 -28.52 -5.93
N LEU A 167 -4.03 -27.85 -5.06
CA LEU A 167 -2.58 -27.72 -5.17
C LEU A 167 -1.86 -28.85 -4.40
N PRO A 168 -0.56 -29.11 -4.68
CA PRO A 168 0.19 -30.18 -4.01
C PRO A 168 0.16 -30.07 -2.48
N PRO A 169 0.15 -31.18 -1.71
CA PRO A 169 0.12 -31.12 -0.26
C PRO A 169 1.35 -30.40 0.32
N LEU A 170 1.17 -29.68 1.43
CA LEU A 170 2.23 -28.98 2.16
C LEU A 170 2.82 -29.79 3.33
N GLY A 171 2.23 -30.95 3.65
CA GLY A 171 2.60 -31.73 4.84
C GLY A 171 2.25 -31.00 6.14
N ASN A 172 3.07 -31.18 7.16
CA ASN A 172 2.99 -30.44 8.41
C ASN A 172 3.43 -28.99 8.21
N VAL A 173 2.56 -28.05 8.53
CA VAL A 173 2.76 -26.63 8.32
C VAL A 173 2.92 -25.92 9.66
N TRP A 174 4.00 -25.17 9.80
CA TRP A 174 4.18 -24.24 10.90
C TRP A 174 4.17 -22.79 10.39
N ILE A 175 3.38 -21.93 11.05
CA ILE A 175 3.22 -20.52 10.68
C ILE A 175 3.63 -19.65 11.86
N ASP A 176 4.54 -18.72 11.61
CA ASP A 176 4.93 -17.70 12.57
C ASP A 176 3.83 -16.64 12.75
N GLU A 177 3.38 -16.44 13.99
CA GLU A 177 2.39 -15.41 14.37
C GLU A 177 2.82 -13.99 13.99
N ARG A 178 4.14 -13.71 13.89
CA ARG A 178 4.67 -12.41 13.45
C ARG A 178 4.26 -12.04 12.02
N LEU A 179 3.84 -13.02 11.21
CA LEU A 179 3.35 -12.78 9.85
C LEU A 179 2.01 -12.03 9.80
N ARG A 180 1.30 -11.89 10.93
CA ARG A 180 0.12 -11.00 11.02
C ARG A 180 0.47 -9.54 10.79
N GLU A 181 1.73 -9.18 11.02
CA GLU A 181 2.24 -7.82 10.81
C GLU A 181 2.80 -7.62 9.39
N GLN A 182 2.78 -8.64 8.53
CA GLN A 182 3.31 -8.56 7.16
C GLN A 182 2.18 -8.54 6.14
N THR A 183 2.17 -7.54 5.24
CA THR A 183 1.12 -7.39 4.24
C THR A 183 1.43 -8.17 2.97
N ILE A 184 0.39 -8.68 2.30
CA ILE A 184 0.55 -9.43 1.05
C ILE A 184 1.06 -8.51 -0.09
N PRO A 185 2.08 -8.93 -0.86
CA PRO A 185 2.64 -8.15 -1.98
C PRO A 185 1.76 -8.17 -3.25
N PHE A 186 0.61 -7.49 -3.23
CA PHE A 186 -0.31 -7.46 -4.39
C PHE A 186 0.21 -6.69 -5.62
N SER A 187 1.25 -5.84 -5.48
CA SER A 187 1.86 -5.13 -6.61
C SER A 187 3.27 -4.67 -6.29
N GLN A 188 4.25 -4.98 -7.15
CA GLN A 188 5.65 -4.57 -6.99
C GLN A 188 6.10 -3.43 -7.92
N ARG A 189 5.18 -2.74 -8.62
CA ARG A 189 5.55 -1.78 -9.69
C ARG A 189 6.32 -0.54 -9.22
N SER A 190 6.47 -0.33 -7.91
CA SER A 190 7.08 0.88 -7.34
C SER A 190 7.89 0.60 -6.07
N SER A 191 8.37 -0.63 -5.88
CA SER A 191 9.23 -0.93 -4.73
C SER A 191 10.66 -0.46 -5.01
N SER A 192 11.15 0.40 -4.13
CA SER A 192 12.57 0.72 -3.97
C SER A 192 13.39 -0.57 -3.81
N LYS A 193 14.57 -0.69 -4.44
CA LYS A 193 15.48 -1.82 -4.16
C LYS A 193 15.94 -1.67 -2.71
N THR A 194 15.81 -2.72 -1.91
CA THR A 194 16.26 -2.70 -0.50
C THR A 194 16.92 -4.03 -0.18
N LEU A 195 17.77 -4.07 0.84
CA LEU A 195 18.39 -5.32 1.30
C LEU A 195 17.35 -6.39 1.68
N LYS A 196 16.18 -5.93 2.14
CA LYS A 196 15.08 -6.73 2.69
C LYS A 196 13.75 -6.04 2.36
N THR A 197 13.26 -6.20 1.13
CA THR A 197 12.04 -5.52 0.66
C THR A 197 10.80 -6.21 1.20
N ILE A 198 9.98 -5.50 1.97
CA ILE A 198 8.65 -5.94 2.40
C ILE A 198 7.56 -5.03 1.82
N SER A 199 6.34 -5.55 1.82
CA SER A 199 5.16 -4.83 1.34
C SER A 199 4.82 -3.63 2.23
N ARG A 200 4.30 -2.56 1.63
CA ARG A 200 3.85 -1.36 2.36
C ARG A 200 2.81 -1.68 3.42
N GLY A 201 2.95 -1.03 4.57
CA GLY A 201 2.15 -1.25 5.76
C GLY A 201 2.60 -2.44 6.62
N SER A 202 3.59 -3.21 6.17
CA SER A 202 4.20 -4.26 7.00
C SER A 202 4.95 -3.62 8.16
N LYS A 203 5.05 -4.34 9.29
CA LYS A 203 5.72 -3.86 10.49
C LYS A 203 6.89 -4.75 10.89
N LEU A 204 7.94 -4.16 11.44
CA LEU A 204 9.08 -4.87 12.00
C LEU A 204 9.29 -4.42 13.45
N THR A 205 9.75 -5.31 14.31
CA THR A 205 10.13 -4.95 15.68
C THR A 205 11.39 -4.08 15.67
N ILE A 206 11.37 -3.01 16.45
CA ILE A 206 12.56 -2.20 16.74
C ILE A 206 13.37 -2.97 17.81
N PRO A 207 14.63 -3.33 17.54
CA PRO A 207 15.49 -3.99 18.52
C PRO A 207 15.70 -3.18 19.80
N GLU A 208 16.25 -3.83 20.82
CA GLU A 208 16.61 -3.16 22.08
C GLU A 208 17.68 -2.09 21.88
N GLY A 209 17.57 -1.04 22.69
CA GLY A 209 18.43 0.14 22.69
C GLY A 209 17.62 1.44 22.82
N ASP A 210 18.29 2.51 23.23
CA ASP A 210 17.62 3.77 23.60
C ASP A 210 17.72 4.85 22.53
N THR A 211 18.55 4.65 21.50
CA THR A 211 18.78 5.65 20.45
C THR A 211 18.44 5.08 19.09
N LEU A 212 17.56 5.78 18.38
CA LEU A 212 17.27 5.54 16.97
C LEU A 212 18.14 6.48 16.13
N ARG A 213 18.98 5.92 15.24
CA ARG A 213 19.78 6.70 14.31
C ARG A 213 19.26 6.51 12.90
N PHE A 214 18.87 7.59 12.23
CA PHE A 214 18.65 7.60 10.79
C PHE A 214 19.94 7.93 10.07
N PHE A 215 20.05 7.44 8.84
CA PHE A 215 21.12 7.84 7.93
C PHE A 215 20.61 7.99 6.51
N ILE A 216 21.27 8.85 5.74
CA ILE A 216 21.15 8.95 4.29
C ILE A 216 22.56 8.96 3.69
N TRP A 217 22.73 8.29 2.57
CA TRP A 217 23.92 8.37 1.73
C TRP A 217 23.50 8.79 0.33
N TRP A 218 24.27 9.67 -0.28
CA TRP A 218 24.15 9.97 -1.70
C TRP A 218 25.51 10.32 -2.30
N LYS A 219 25.60 10.25 -3.63
CA LYS A 219 26.83 10.55 -4.36
C LYS A 219 26.52 11.22 -5.69
N GLU A 220 27.25 12.28 -5.98
CA GLU A 220 27.24 12.93 -7.30
C GLU A 220 28.04 12.10 -8.30
N GLY A 221 27.74 12.24 -9.58
CA GLY A 221 28.48 11.55 -10.62
C GLY A 221 27.73 11.50 -11.94
N PHE A 222 27.85 10.40 -12.67
CA PHE A 222 27.23 10.25 -13.98
C PHE A 222 26.12 9.19 -13.95
N VAL A 223 24.96 9.53 -14.50
CA VAL A 223 23.86 8.60 -14.76
C VAL A 223 23.48 8.74 -16.23
N ASN A 224 23.49 7.64 -16.98
CA ASN A 224 23.21 7.63 -18.43
C ASN A 224 24.02 8.65 -19.26
N GLY A 225 25.25 8.94 -18.84
CA GLY A 225 26.14 9.88 -19.54
C GLY A 225 25.94 11.35 -19.17
N GLU A 226 24.96 11.68 -18.33
CA GLU A 226 24.76 13.03 -17.81
C GLU A 226 25.31 13.15 -16.38
N HIS A 227 26.05 14.23 -16.10
CA HIS A 227 26.55 14.51 -14.77
C HIS A 227 25.43 15.10 -13.90
N THR A 228 25.31 14.66 -12.65
CA THR A 228 24.27 15.13 -11.73
C THR A 228 24.40 16.60 -11.35
N GLY A 229 25.62 17.15 -11.42
CA GLY A 229 25.93 18.46 -10.84
C GLY A 229 25.95 18.41 -9.31
N ASN A 230 25.79 19.56 -8.67
CA ASN A 230 25.72 19.63 -7.21
C ASN A 230 24.37 19.08 -6.75
N VAL A 231 24.43 18.05 -5.92
CA VAL A 231 23.23 17.38 -5.40
C VAL A 231 23.17 17.57 -3.89
N ASP A 232 22.07 18.18 -3.49
CA ASP A 232 21.70 18.44 -2.10
C ASP A 232 20.50 17.55 -1.72
N ILE A 233 20.71 16.68 -0.73
CA ILE A 233 19.75 15.70 -0.21
C ILE A 233 19.64 15.90 1.30
N ASP A 234 18.46 16.32 1.76
CA ASP A 234 18.18 16.55 3.17
C ASP A 234 17.63 15.29 3.84
N LEU A 235 18.22 14.90 4.98
CA LEU A 235 17.59 14.02 5.93
C LEU A 235 16.72 14.80 6.92
N SER A 236 15.55 14.27 7.26
CA SER A 236 14.68 14.88 8.27
C SER A 236 13.92 13.84 9.09
N ALA A 237 13.61 14.21 10.33
CA ALA A 237 12.81 13.42 11.26
C ALA A 237 11.70 14.27 11.88
N GLY A 238 10.44 13.87 11.69
CA GLY A 238 9.29 14.49 12.35
C GLY A 238 8.87 13.70 13.59
N ILE A 239 8.61 14.38 14.70
CA ILE A 239 8.14 13.80 15.96
C ILE A 239 6.67 14.19 16.18
N TYR A 240 5.83 13.17 16.38
CA TYR A 240 4.38 13.32 16.52
C TYR A 240 3.87 12.57 17.75
N ASP A 241 2.78 13.06 18.34
CA ASP A 241 2.06 12.33 19.40
C ASP A 241 1.14 11.23 18.85
N GLU A 242 0.40 10.56 19.74
CA GLU A 242 -0.53 9.48 19.39
C GLU A 242 -1.65 9.89 18.42
N ASN A 243 -1.99 11.18 18.38
CA ASN A 243 -3.03 11.76 17.53
C ASN A 243 -2.45 12.34 16.23
N TRP A 244 -1.17 12.05 15.94
CA TRP A 244 -0.42 12.61 14.83
C TRP A 244 -0.31 14.14 14.88
N GLN A 245 -0.44 14.74 16.07
CA GLN A 245 -0.14 16.16 16.26
C GLN A 245 1.37 16.35 16.33
N TYR A 246 1.84 17.37 15.62
CA TYR A 246 3.25 17.69 15.56
C TYR A 246 3.79 18.14 16.93
N LYS A 247 4.97 17.65 17.29
CA LYS A 247 5.66 17.97 18.55
C LYS A 247 6.99 18.67 18.33
N GLU A 248 7.77 18.18 17.38
CA GLU A 248 9.12 18.67 17.06
C GLU A 248 9.58 18.09 15.71
N HIS A 249 10.65 18.63 15.12
CA HIS A 249 11.38 18.00 14.02
C HIS A 249 12.88 18.21 14.15
N ILE A 250 13.66 17.40 13.41
CA ILE A 250 15.10 17.59 13.20
C ILE A 250 15.34 17.56 11.69
N SER A 251 16.07 18.55 11.18
CA SER A 251 16.34 18.79 9.76
C SER A 251 17.51 19.77 9.62
N TYR A 252 17.90 20.11 8.39
CA TYR A 252 18.86 21.17 8.11
C TYR A 252 18.47 22.54 8.72
N THR A 253 17.17 22.84 8.85
CA THR A 253 16.66 24.07 9.49
C THR A 253 16.59 24.00 11.02
N ASN A 254 16.63 22.80 11.60
CA ASN A 254 16.59 22.57 13.05
C ASN A 254 17.52 21.42 13.45
N LEU A 255 18.83 21.71 13.49
CA LEU A 255 19.86 20.68 13.67
C LEU A 255 19.85 19.99 15.03
N SER A 256 19.19 20.55 16.06
CA SER A 256 19.11 19.88 17.36
C SER A 256 17.90 20.32 18.18
N SER A 257 17.37 19.39 18.96
CA SER A 257 16.39 19.67 20.00
C SER A 257 16.86 19.12 21.34
N LYS A 258 17.37 20.00 22.19
CA LYS A 258 17.80 19.64 23.56
C LYS A 258 16.66 19.08 24.40
N SER A 259 15.43 19.55 24.16
CA SER A 259 14.23 19.14 24.90
C SER A 259 13.83 17.69 24.60
N PHE A 260 14.02 17.26 23.35
CA PHE A 260 13.76 15.90 22.87
C PHE A 260 15.01 15.00 22.85
N LYS A 261 16.21 15.56 23.11
CA LYS A 261 17.51 14.89 22.95
C LYS A 261 17.63 14.26 21.55
N ALA A 262 17.54 15.12 20.54
CA ALA A 262 17.67 14.73 19.15
C ALA A 262 18.63 15.66 18.40
N PHE A 263 19.44 15.11 17.50
CA PHE A 263 20.60 15.79 16.91
C PHE A 263 20.81 15.37 15.45
N HIS A 264 21.05 16.34 14.58
CA HIS A 264 21.49 16.18 13.19
C HIS A 264 23.02 16.28 13.13
N SER A 265 23.65 15.54 12.23
CA SER A 265 25.11 15.59 12.03
C SER A 265 25.63 16.86 11.34
N GLY A 266 24.76 17.81 11.02
CA GLY A 266 25.03 18.92 10.09
C GLY A 266 24.46 18.68 8.70
N ASP A 267 24.44 19.74 7.90
CA ASP A 267 23.86 19.83 6.55
C ASP A 267 25.00 19.81 5.51
N ILE A 268 25.00 18.82 4.63
CA ILE A 268 25.97 18.66 3.55
C ILE A 268 25.25 18.91 2.21
N THR A 269 25.69 19.93 1.49
CA THR A 269 25.01 20.39 0.25
C THR A 269 25.67 19.93 -1.05
N SER A 270 26.74 19.12 -0.97
CA SER A 270 27.43 18.54 -2.13
C SER A 270 28.19 17.25 -1.76
N ALA A 271 28.19 16.29 -2.67
CA ALA A 271 28.69 14.92 -2.45
C ALA A 271 29.51 14.33 -3.62
N PRO A 272 30.58 14.98 -4.11
CA PRO A 272 31.37 14.51 -5.26
C PRO A 272 32.02 13.14 -5.03
N ASN A 273 32.38 12.83 -3.79
CA ASN A 273 32.94 11.54 -3.37
C ASN A 273 31.95 10.70 -2.54
N GLY A 274 30.69 11.12 -2.52
CA GLY A 274 29.68 10.63 -1.60
C GLY A 274 29.64 11.40 -0.27
N ALA A 275 28.46 11.49 0.31
CA ALA A 275 28.19 12.16 1.58
C ALA A 275 27.20 11.35 2.41
N CYS A 276 27.25 11.53 3.73
CA CYS A 276 26.35 10.89 4.67
C CYS A 276 25.88 11.87 5.73
N GLU A 277 24.58 11.87 6.02
CA GLU A 277 24.01 12.58 7.17
C GLU A 277 23.33 11.60 8.11
N PHE A 278 23.27 12.01 9.38
CA PHE A 278 22.69 11.24 10.47
C PHE A 278 21.74 12.08 11.31
N ILE A 279 20.69 11.44 11.80
CA ILE A 279 19.83 11.99 12.86
C ILE A 279 19.74 10.98 14.01
N ASP A 280 20.16 11.39 15.20
CA ASP A 280 19.98 10.64 16.44
C ASP A 280 18.75 11.11 17.21
N LEU A 281 17.95 10.17 17.68
CA LEU A 281 16.75 10.40 18.49
C LEU A 281 16.74 9.49 19.72
N HIS A 282 16.73 10.08 20.91
CA HIS A 282 16.69 9.32 22.17
C HIS A 282 15.26 8.91 22.54
N ILE A 283 14.93 7.63 22.28
CA ILE A 283 13.59 7.03 22.39
C ILE A 283 12.94 7.29 23.78
N PRO A 284 13.60 7.04 24.93
CA PRO A 284 12.98 7.29 26.23
C PRO A 284 12.60 8.75 26.46
N THR A 285 13.39 9.70 25.93
CA THR A 285 13.07 11.12 26.07
C THR A 285 11.93 11.54 25.15
N VAL A 286 11.89 11.05 23.91
CA VAL A 286 10.77 11.30 23.00
C VAL A 286 9.45 10.83 23.62
N LEU A 287 9.41 9.60 24.14
CA LEU A 287 8.24 9.04 24.83
C LEU A 287 7.84 9.89 26.06
N LYS A 288 8.81 10.22 26.92
CA LYS A 288 8.58 11.05 28.13
C LYS A 288 8.01 12.44 27.80
N LYS A 289 8.32 12.98 26.61
CA LYS A 289 7.83 14.29 26.15
C LYS A 289 6.52 14.20 25.35
N GLY A 290 5.89 13.03 25.32
CA GLY A 290 4.62 12.80 24.65
C GLY A 290 4.73 12.62 23.13
N GLY A 291 5.94 12.33 22.62
CA GLY A 291 6.11 11.83 21.26
C GLY A 291 5.86 10.33 21.22
N ARG A 292 5.17 9.84 20.19
CA ARG A 292 4.93 8.42 19.93
C ARG A 292 5.46 8.00 18.57
N TYR A 293 5.18 8.78 17.54
CA TYR A 293 5.60 8.45 16.18
C TYR A 293 6.81 9.28 15.77
N ILE A 294 7.80 8.63 15.16
CA ILE A 294 8.88 9.29 14.42
C ILE A 294 8.70 8.96 12.94
N LEU A 295 8.69 9.99 12.09
CA LEU A 295 8.63 9.83 10.65
C LEU A 295 9.98 10.24 10.05
N MET A 296 10.60 9.33 9.31
CA MET A 296 11.78 9.63 8.51
C MET A 296 11.34 10.17 7.15
N SER A 297 11.93 11.28 6.73
CA SER A 297 11.73 11.83 5.39
C SER A 297 13.06 12.24 4.78
N VAL A 298 13.18 12.06 3.47
CA VAL A 298 14.34 12.45 2.67
C VAL A 298 13.84 13.35 1.54
N TYR A 299 14.42 14.53 1.40
CA TYR A 299 14.09 15.49 0.36
C TYR A 299 15.29 15.68 -0.56
N SER A 300 15.05 15.78 -1.88
CA SER A 300 16.04 16.39 -2.77
C SER A 300 15.79 17.89 -2.82
N PHE A 301 16.55 18.66 -2.03
CA PHE A 301 16.49 20.12 -2.02
C PHE A 301 16.76 20.71 -3.40
N SER A 302 17.73 20.10 -4.07
CA SER A 302 18.16 20.41 -5.44
C SER A 302 17.19 19.93 -6.53
N ILE A 303 16.07 19.28 -6.16
CA ILE A 303 15.00 18.81 -7.06
C ILE A 303 15.50 17.76 -8.09
N HIS A 304 16.56 17.03 -7.75
CA HIS A 304 16.98 15.86 -8.53
C HIS A 304 16.08 14.67 -8.20
N PRO A 305 15.44 14.04 -9.21
CA PRO A 305 14.78 12.76 -8.98
C PRO A 305 15.80 11.73 -8.46
N PHE A 306 15.43 10.92 -7.48
CA PHE A 306 16.38 9.95 -6.89
C PHE A 306 16.93 8.96 -7.92
N VAL A 307 16.14 8.60 -8.94
CA VAL A 307 16.58 7.77 -10.08
C VAL A 307 17.72 8.40 -10.90
N MET A 308 17.93 9.70 -10.81
CA MET A 308 19.01 10.43 -11.48
C MET A 308 20.30 10.50 -10.64
N LEU A 309 20.36 9.82 -9.49
CA LEU A 309 21.55 9.76 -8.65
C LEU A 309 22.26 8.41 -8.82
N PRO A 310 23.60 8.38 -8.97
CA PRO A 310 24.37 7.13 -9.04
C PRO A 310 24.14 6.23 -7.83
N GLU A 311 24.15 6.84 -6.64
CA GLU A 311 23.89 6.18 -5.37
C GLU A 311 23.04 7.11 -4.52
N CYS A 312 21.91 6.60 -4.01
CA CYS A 312 21.12 7.28 -3.00
C CYS A 312 20.38 6.24 -2.16
N PHE A 313 20.65 6.16 -0.87
CA PHE A 313 19.98 5.21 0.01
C PHE A 313 19.95 5.69 1.46
N GLY A 314 18.85 5.44 2.14
CA GLY A 314 18.68 5.78 3.55
C GLY A 314 18.35 4.57 4.39
N GLY A 315 18.46 4.69 5.70
CA GLY A 315 18.13 3.60 6.61
C GLY A 315 18.16 4.02 8.06
N TRP A 316 18.18 3.02 8.92
CA TRP A 316 18.17 3.23 10.36
C TRP A 316 19.01 2.20 11.11
N MET A 317 19.41 2.58 12.32
CA MET A 317 20.16 1.80 13.29
C MET A 317 19.55 1.97 14.68
N VAL A 318 19.84 1.04 15.58
CA VAL A 318 19.60 1.20 17.02
C VAL A 318 20.94 1.21 17.75
N ARG A 319 21.10 2.16 18.68
CA ARG A 319 22.29 2.31 19.52
C ARG A 319 21.90 2.40 21.00
N GLN A 320 22.84 2.10 21.89
CA GLN A 320 22.62 2.20 23.35
C GLN A 320 22.61 3.64 23.84
N HIS A 321 23.50 4.50 23.34
CA HIS A 321 23.53 5.92 23.70
C HIS A 321 23.62 6.82 22.47
N VAL A 322 23.07 8.02 22.60
CA VAL A 322 23.29 9.11 21.64
C VAL A 322 24.80 9.39 21.59
N GLU A 323 25.36 9.61 20.39
CA GLU A 323 26.80 9.83 20.17
C GLU A 323 27.74 8.66 20.57
N SER A 324 27.23 7.43 20.76
CA SER A 324 28.09 6.26 21.03
C SER A 324 28.52 5.51 19.76
N GLY A 325 29.79 5.06 19.71
CA GLY A 325 30.38 4.28 18.59
C GLY A 325 31.00 5.13 17.47
N GLU A 326 31.46 4.49 16.39
CA GLU A 326 31.91 5.20 15.17
C GLU A 326 30.74 5.95 14.51
N ILE A 327 31.05 7.00 13.74
CA ILE A 327 30.06 7.85 13.04
C ILE A 327 29.10 6.97 12.20
N PHE A 328 29.65 5.98 11.51
CA PHE A 328 28.89 4.93 10.82
C PHE A 328 29.43 3.57 11.24
N GLU A 329 28.59 2.72 11.84
CA GLU A 329 28.98 1.37 12.23
C GLU A 329 28.12 0.37 11.42
N PRO A 330 28.63 -0.16 10.29
CA PRO A 330 27.84 -0.97 9.36
C PRO A 330 27.15 -2.18 9.99
N SER A 331 27.77 -2.79 11.02
CA SER A 331 27.22 -3.94 11.76
C SER A 331 25.93 -3.60 12.54
N THR A 332 25.66 -2.32 12.80
CA THR A 332 24.47 -1.86 13.55
C THR A 332 23.30 -1.50 12.64
N VAL A 333 23.51 -1.52 11.32
CA VAL A 333 22.46 -1.24 10.31
C VAL A 333 21.39 -2.32 10.38
N GLN A 334 20.16 -1.91 10.70
CA GLN A 334 19.02 -2.83 10.77
C GLN A 334 18.43 -3.08 9.37
N ASN A 335 18.27 -2.01 8.58
CA ASN A 335 17.86 -2.12 7.19
C ASN A 335 18.28 -0.87 6.40
N LYS A 336 18.33 -1.01 5.07
CA LYS A 336 18.70 0.03 4.10
C LYS A 336 17.69 0.04 2.95
N VAL A 337 17.23 1.22 2.57
CA VAL A 337 16.28 1.50 1.49
C VAL A 337 17.01 2.25 0.38
N ASP A 338 17.15 1.68 -0.81
CA ASP A 338 17.68 2.42 -1.97
C ASP A 338 16.61 3.36 -2.51
N LEU A 339 16.91 4.65 -2.53
CA LEU A 339 16.06 5.66 -3.13
C LEU A 339 16.34 5.67 -4.63
N ALA A 340 15.51 4.96 -5.40
CA ALA A 340 15.70 4.76 -6.83
C ALA A 340 14.45 5.10 -7.66
N SER A 341 13.50 5.83 -7.07
CA SER A 341 12.27 6.23 -7.75
C SER A 341 12.47 7.52 -8.53
N ASP A 342 11.71 7.67 -9.61
CA ASP A 342 11.49 8.96 -10.25
C ASP A 342 10.61 9.82 -9.32
N SER A 343 11.22 10.40 -8.29
CA SER A 343 10.58 11.24 -7.28
C SER A 343 11.64 12.04 -6.53
N THR A 344 11.24 13.09 -5.82
CA THR A 344 12.17 14.02 -5.13
C THR A 344 11.95 14.06 -3.62
N ILE A 345 10.96 13.32 -3.11
CA ILE A 345 10.64 13.24 -1.68
C ILE A 345 10.39 11.76 -1.37
N SER A 346 10.99 11.25 -0.30
CA SER A 346 10.77 9.90 0.18
C SER A 346 10.39 9.91 1.65
N ILE A 347 9.35 9.17 2.02
CA ILE A 347 8.98 8.84 3.40
C ILE A 347 9.09 7.31 3.48
N PRO A 348 10.30 6.78 3.74
CA PRO A 348 10.53 5.34 3.67
C PRO A 348 9.98 4.60 4.88
N LEU A 349 10.03 5.22 6.07
CA LEU A 349 9.81 4.57 7.35
C LEU A 349 9.04 5.46 8.35
N ILE A 350 8.19 4.83 9.16
CA ILE A 350 7.58 5.41 10.36
C ILE A 350 7.89 4.49 11.54
N PHE A 351 8.17 5.05 12.71
CA PHE A 351 8.45 4.32 13.94
C PHE A 351 7.37 4.64 14.97
N ASP A 352 6.62 3.63 15.42
CA ASP A 352 5.80 3.70 16.62
C ASP A 352 6.67 3.28 17.82
N LEU A 353 7.11 4.26 18.59
CA LEU A 353 8.01 4.05 19.72
C LEU A 353 7.31 3.38 20.91
N GLN A 354 6.00 3.54 21.04
CA GLN A 354 5.24 2.96 22.14
C GLN A 354 5.08 1.45 21.94
N GLU A 355 4.75 1.02 20.72
CA GLU A 355 4.66 -0.40 20.36
C GLU A 355 6.03 -1.02 20.02
N ARG A 356 7.08 -0.19 19.93
CA ARG A 356 8.41 -0.52 19.39
C ARG A 356 8.33 -1.22 18.03
N LYS A 357 7.58 -0.62 17.11
CA LYS A 357 7.39 -1.11 15.75
C LYS A 357 7.81 -0.08 14.72
N LEU A 358 8.59 -0.51 13.74
CA LEU A 358 8.76 0.19 12.48
C LEU A 358 7.64 -0.21 11.52
N ILE A 359 7.08 0.75 10.79
CA ILE A 359 6.09 0.59 9.74
C ILE A 359 6.76 0.94 8.42
N TRP A 360 6.75 0.00 7.49
CA TRP A 360 7.31 0.17 6.17
C TRP A 360 6.36 0.95 5.28
N THR A 361 6.71 2.17 4.90
CA THR A 361 5.83 3.04 4.11
C THR A 361 6.20 3.05 2.64
N ASP A 362 7.49 3.18 2.32
CA ASP A 362 7.98 3.26 0.93
C ASP A 362 7.15 4.26 0.09
N ILE A 363 6.85 5.42 0.67
CA ILE A 363 6.08 6.48 0.00
C ILE A 363 7.09 7.39 -0.70
N SER A 364 6.94 7.55 -2.01
CA SER A 364 7.72 8.48 -2.82
C SER A 364 6.79 9.56 -3.35
N LEU A 365 7.16 10.84 -3.32
CA LEU A 365 6.35 11.97 -3.79
C LEU A 365 7.18 12.85 -4.75
N HIS A 366 6.52 13.46 -5.72
CA HIS A 366 7.13 14.50 -6.55
C HIS A 366 6.94 15.86 -5.92
N HIS A 367 7.92 16.74 -6.13
CA HIS A 367 7.76 18.17 -5.89
C HIS A 367 6.62 18.72 -6.79
N HIS A 368 5.57 19.24 -6.18
CA HIS A 368 4.43 19.90 -6.83
C HIS A 368 4.11 21.18 -6.06
N VAL A 369 3.29 22.10 -6.61
CA VAL A 369 2.95 23.38 -5.93
C VAL A 369 2.44 23.17 -4.48
N GLU A 370 1.77 22.03 -4.24
CA GLU A 370 1.22 21.59 -2.95
C GLU A 370 2.25 20.95 -1.99
N PHE A 371 3.39 20.45 -2.48
CA PHE A 371 4.45 19.84 -1.67
C PHE A 371 5.72 20.67 -1.76
N LYS A 372 6.15 21.21 -0.62
CA LYS A 372 7.38 21.99 -0.50
C LYS A 372 8.60 21.09 -0.37
N ASN A 373 9.79 21.67 -0.41
CA ASN A 373 11.07 20.95 -0.37
C ASN A 373 11.57 20.61 1.04
N ASN A 374 10.77 20.85 2.10
CA ASN A 374 11.15 20.49 3.46
C ASN A 374 9.96 19.99 4.30
N LEU A 375 10.25 19.42 5.47
CA LEU A 375 9.27 18.74 6.31
C LEU A 375 8.28 19.72 6.96
N GLU A 376 8.78 20.82 7.53
CA GLU A 376 7.99 21.76 8.33
C GLU A 376 6.86 22.41 7.52
N GLN A 377 7.10 22.69 6.23
CA GLN A 377 6.08 23.25 5.35
C GLN A 377 5.07 22.20 4.85
N ASN A 378 5.39 20.91 4.95
CA ASN A 378 4.54 19.79 4.51
C ASN A 378 3.82 19.07 5.67
N ASN A 379 3.96 19.56 6.90
CA ASN A 379 3.59 18.85 8.10
C ASN A 379 2.14 18.31 8.13
N GLY A 380 1.17 19.07 7.61
CA GLY A 380 -0.23 18.62 7.53
C GLY A 380 -0.43 17.38 6.65
N SER A 381 0.16 17.40 5.45
CA SER A 381 0.10 16.27 4.51
C SER A 381 0.87 15.05 5.02
N VAL A 382 2.04 15.27 5.62
CA VAL A 382 2.89 14.21 6.18
C VAL A 382 2.24 13.55 7.40
N SER A 383 1.67 14.33 8.31
CA SER A 383 0.88 13.83 9.45
C SER A 383 -0.29 12.97 8.99
N LEU A 384 -1.01 13.41 7.96
CA LEU A 384 -2.13 12.68 7.39
C LEU A 384 -1.70 11.34 6.76
N MET A 385 -0.58 11.33 6.03
CA MET A 385 0.01 10.10 5.48
C MET A 385 0.44 9.15 6.60
N GLY A 386 1.06 9.68 7.65
CA GLY A 386 1.45 8.90 8.81
C GLY A 386 0.26 8.22 9.48
N LYS A 387 -0.79 9.00 9.78
CA LYS A 387 -2.06 8.51 10.33
C LYS A 387 -2.73 7.46 9.42
N ALA A 388 -2.64 7.64 8.10
CA ALA A 388 -3.15 6.68 7.14
C ALA A 388 -2.38 5.34 7.20
N MET A 389 -1.05 5.40 7.26
CA MET A 389 -0.20 4.21 7.28
C MET A 389 -0.32 3.42 8.59
N THR A 390 -0.49 4.08 9.74
CA THR A 390 -0.68 3.39 11.02
C THR A 390 -2.05 2.70 11.14
N LYS A 391 -3.06 3.21 10.44
CA LYS A 391 -4.43 2.65 10.41
C LYS A 391 -4.70 1.73 9.22
N LEU A 392 -3.67 1.37 8.46
CA LEU A 392 -3.84 0.59 7.24
C LEU A 392 -4.27 -0.85 7.57
N LEU A 393 -5.42 -1.26 7.04
CA LEU A 393 -5.94 -2.62 7.18
C LEU A 393 -5.80 -3.34 5.84
N LYS A 394 -4.92 -4.34 5.80
CA LYS A 394 -4.61 -5.13 4.61
C LYS A 394 -4.68 -6.62 4.93
N PRO A 395 -4.91 -7.47 3.91
CA PRO A 395 -4.65 -8.89 4.02
C PRO A 395 -3.20 -9.15 4.43
N THR A 396 -3.01 -10.10 5.34
CA THR A 396 -1.71 -10.43 5.91
C THR A 396 -1.15 -11.72 5.31
N LEU A 397 0.17 -11.89 5.35
CA LEU A 397 0.80 -13.17 4.98
C LEU A 397 0.35 -14.31 5.90
N TYR A 398 0.08 -14.02 7.18
CA TYR A 398 -0.52 -14.99 8.09
C TYR A 398 -1.88 -15.49 7.56
N ASP A 399 -2.79 -14.60 7.16
CA ASP A 399 -4.10 -15.01 6.61
C ASP A 399 -3.90 -15.88 5.36
N LEU A 400 -3.02 -15.47 4.44
CA LEU A 400 -2.73 -16.22 3.20
C LEU A 400 -2.23 -17.63 3.48
N PHE A 401 -1.19 -17.77 4.30
CA PHE A 401 -0.59 -19.07 4.58
C PHE A 401 -1.50 -19.94 5.45
N SER A 402 -2.33 -19.34 6.32
CA SER A 402 -3.37 -20.09 7.04
C SER A 402 -4.37 -20.73 6.07
N PHE A 403 -4.83 -20.01 5.06
CA PHE A 403 -5.73 -20.57 4.04
C PHE A 403 -5.09 -21.73 3.27
N HIS A 404 -3.80 -21.66 2.95
CA HIS A 404 -3.09 -22.78 2.33
C HIS A 404 -2.93 -23.95 3.31
N ALA A 405 -2.54 -23.68 4.56
CA ALA A 405 -2.38 -24.73 5.55
C ALA A 405 -3.70 -25.46 5.84
N GLU A 406 -4.81 -24.72 5.98
CA GLU A 406 -6.15 -25.28 6.20
C GLU A 406 -6.65 -26.11 5.00
N ALA A 407 -6.29 -25.72 3.77
CA ALA A 407 -6.79 -26.36 2.56
C ALA A 407 -5.97 -27.56 2.07
N ARG A 408 -4.65 -27.56 2.30
CA ARG A 408 -3.70 -28.52 1.71
C ARG A 408 -2.55 -28.91 2.63
N GLY A 409 -2.68 -28.72 3.94
CA GLY A 409 -1.66 -29.09 4.94
C GLY A 409 -2.27 -29.46 6.29
N ILE A 410 -1.41 -29.61 7.30
CA ILE A 410 -1.79 -29.84 8.69
C ILE A 410 -1.06 -28.83 9.57
N LEU A 411 -1.79 -27.89 10.19
CA LEU A 411 -1.18 -26.93 11.11
C LEU A 411 -0.62 -27.64 12.35
N ILE A 412 0.64 -27.36 12.67
CA ILE A 412 1.33 -27.90 13.84
C ILE A 412 1.91 -26.77 14.71
N HIS A 413 2.10 -27.05 15.99
CA HIS A 413 2.70 -26.10 16.94
C HIS A 413 4.21 -26.29 17.12
N ASP A 414 4.72 -27.49 16.85
CA ASP A 414 6.12 -27.87 17.01
C ASP A 414 6.90 -27.65 15.72
N LYS A 415 7.59 -26.52 15.61
CA LYS A 415 8.33 -26.13 14.40
C LYS A 415 9.30 -27.21 13.90
N GLN A 416 9.87 -28.03 14.79
CA GLN A 416 10.85 -29.06 14.41
C GLN A 416 10.25 -30.20 13.58
N LYS A 417 8.91 -30.36 13.59
CA LYS A 417 8.19 -31.39 12.82
C LYS A 417 7.59 -30.86 11.53
N ALA A 418 7.87 -29.61 11.17
CA ALA A 418 7.29 -28.96 10.01
C ALA A 418 7.97 -29.44 8.73
N ASP A 419 7.16 -29.83 7.74
CA ASP A 419 7.62 -30.04 6.36
C ASP A 419 7.67 -28.69 5.62
N THR A 420 6.74 -27.78 5.95
CA THR A 420 6.68 -26.41 5.41
C THR A 420 6.67 -25.39 6.52
N ILE A 421 7.58 -24.41 6.44
CA ILE A 421 7.72 -23.32 7.41
C ILE A 421 7.42 -21.99 6.71
N TYR A 422 6.53 -21.21 7.31
CA TYR A 422 6.31 -19.81 6.96
C TYR A 422 6.73 -18.93 8.13
N SER A 423 7.76 -18.10 7.97
CA SER A 423 8.25 -17.26 9.06
C SER A 423 8.97 -16.00 8.57
N LEU A 424 9.41 -15.12 9.48
CA LEU A 424 10.21 -13.96 9.08
C LEU A 424 11.65 -14.32 8.69
N ASP A 425 12.17 -15.46 9.18
CA ASP A 425 13.61 -15.73 9.22
C ASP A 425 14.00 -17.07 8.56
N GLU A 426 13.02 -17.94 8.27
CA GLU A 426 13.22 -19.30 7.77
C GLU A 426 12.03 -19.77 6.91
N GLY A 427 12.31 -20.64 5.94
CA GLY A 427 11.31 -21.21 5.05
C GLY A 427 10.88 -20.20 3.99
N VAL A 428 9.57 -20.07 3.76
CA VAL A 428 9.03 -18.98 2.93
C VAL A 428 8.82 -17.74 3.79
N THR A 429 9.52 -16.68 3.43
CA THR A 429 9.59 -15.42 4.18
C THR A 429 8.89 -14.28 3.43
N PRO A 430 8.59 -13.14 4.10
CA PRO A 430 8.05 -11.96 3.42
C PRO A 430 8.94 -11.39 2.32
N TYR A 431 10.22 -11.77 2.30
CA TYR A 431 11.20 -11.35 1.31
C TYR A 431 11.12 -12.17 0.01
N ASP A 432 10.52 -13.37 0.06
CA ASP A 432 10.35 -14.29 -1.07
C ASP A 432 9.15 -13.88 -1.94
N ILE A 433 9.12 -12.62 -2.37
CA ILE A 433 7.93 -12.03 -3.00
C ILE A 433 7.54 -12.77 -4.28
N GLU A 434 8.51 -13.14 -5.12
CA GLU A 434 8.27 -13.88 -6.36
C GLU A 434 7.60 -15.22 -6.05
N THR A 435 8.14 -15.98 -5.11
CA THR A 435 7.55 -17.25 -4.65
C THR A 435 6.15 -17.05 -4.09
N ILE A 436 5.92 -16.02 -3.28
CA ILE A 436 4.58 -15.69 -2.73
C ILE A 436 3.57 -15.44 -3.85
N ILE A 437 3.95 -14.63 -4.84
CA ILE A 437 3.07 -14.28 -5.96
C ILE A 437 2.79 -15.50 -6.83
N GLU A 438 3.83 -16.24 -7.21
CA GLU A 438 3.72 -17.33 -8.18
C GLU A 438 3.01 -18.55 -7.60
N THR A 439 3.34 -18.91 -6.35
CA THR A 439 2.91 -20.19 -5.75
C THR A 439 1.66 -20.05 -4.90
N TYR A 440 1.47 -18.90 -4.23
CA TYR A 440 0.44 -18.77 -3.20
C TYR A 440 -0.71 -17.81 -3.58
N LEU A 441 -0.52 -16.92 -4.57
CA LEU A 441 -1.54 -15.98 -5.01
C LEU A 441 -2.23 -16.33 -6.34
N ASN A 442 -1.71 -17.29 -7.10
CA ASN A 442 -2.29 -17.67 -8.40
C ASN A 442 -3.40 -18.70 -8.29
#